data_AF-A0A348HF89-F1
#
_entry.id   AF-A0A348HF89-F1
#
_cell.length_a   1.000
_cell.length_b   1.000
_cell.length_c   1.000
_cell.angle_alpha   90.00
_cell.angle_beta   90.00
_cell.angle_gamma   90.00
#
_symmetry.space_group_name_H-M   'P 1'
#
loop_
_entity.id
_entity.type
_entity.pdbx_description
1 polymer ?
#
loop_
_entity_poly.entity_id
_entity_poly.type
_entity_poly.pdbx_seq_one_letter_code
_entity_poly.pdbx_strand_id
1 'polypeptide(L)'
;MPPAHDRIVAKHTENRFRAAPFRHSIQPVSAEDAVFFHSSNGYAMSDPFIARGETLRQRLLNRELNADDHELFPLGYLIPQVELVLDRAEYDPATITAEAFDATCWQLIECSIGEDAMSVDDINAITALWTSICADNAA
;
A
#
# COMPACT_ATOMS: atom_id res chain seq x y z
N MET A 1 -35.11 -6.64 -46.80
CA MET A 1 -33.82 -7.30 -46.56
C MET A 1 -32.77 -6.23 -46.30
N PRO A 2 -32.23 -6.17 -45.07
CA PRO A 2 -30.84 -6.57 -44.79
C PRO A 2 -30.75 -7.63 -43.66
N PRO A 3 -29.54 -8.17 -43.34
CA PRO A 3 -29.34 -9.59 -43.06
C PRO A 3 -29.33 -9.99 -41.57
N ALA A 4 -29.56 -11.30 -41.40
CA ALA A 4 -29.44 -12.06 -40.17
C ALA A 4 -28.01 -12.02 -39.62
N HIS A 5 -27.87 -11.72 -38.32
CA HIS A 5 -26.63 -11.95 -37.60
C HIS A 5 -26.59 -13.40 -37.10
N ASP A 6 -25.67 -14.15 -37.71
CA ASP A 6 -25.25 -15.48 -37.32
C ASP A 6 -24.85 -15.55 -35.84
N ARG A 7 -25.49 -16.47 -35.12
CA ARG A 7 -25.02 -16.94 -33.81
C ARG A 7 -23.84 -17.87 -34.06
N ILE A 8 -22.62 -17.36 -33.90
CA ILE A 8 -21.43 -18.21 -33.89
C ILE A 8 -21.19 -18.73 -32.47
N VAL A 9 -21.21 -20.06 -32.43
CA VAL A 9 -21.00 -20.97 -31.31
C VAL A 9 -19.58 -20.85 -30.77
N ALA A 10 -19.44 -20.50 -29.49
CA ALA A 10 -18.19 -20.68 -28.76
C ALA A 10 -18.08 -22.13 -28.29
N LYS A 11 -17.03 -22.79 -28.78
CA LYS A 11 -16.74 -24.21 -28.64
C LYS A 11 -16.34 -24.56 -27.21
N HIS A 12 -16.91 -25.64 -26.69
CA HIS A 12 -16.32 -26.42 -25.61
C HIS A 12 -14.89 -26.84 -26.00
N THR A 13 -13.94 -26.57 -25.11
CA THR A 13 -12.66 -27.28 -25.08
C THR A 13 -12.41 -27.74 -23.64
N GLU A 14 -12.58 -29.05 -23.47
CA GLU A 14 -12.13 -29.84 -22.35
C GLU A 14 -10.60 -29.82 -22.29
N ASN A 15 -9.98 -29.84 -21.10
CA ASN A 15 -9.20 -31.01 -20.69
C ASN A 15 -8.49 -30.91 -19.32
N ARG A 16 -8.66 -32.00 -18.57
CA ARG A 16 -7.66 -32.69 -17.74
C ARG A 16 -7.08 -31.96 -16.53
N PHE A 17 -7.81 -32.07 -15.42
CA PHE A 17 -7.18 -32.35 -14.14
C PHE A 17 -6.56 -33.76 -14.18
N ARG A 18 -5.24 -33.82 -14.41
CA ARG A 18 -4.42 -35.01 -14.13
C ARG A 18 -3.92 -34.90 -12.69
N ALA A 19 -4.31 -35.86 -11.86
CA ALA A 19 -3.67 -36.13 -10.59
C ALA A 19 -2.23 -36.64 -10.80
N ALA A 20 -1.30 -36.16 -9.99
CA ALA A 20 -0.05 -36.86 -9.69
C ALA A 20 0.33 -36.60 -8.21
N PRO A 21 0.73 -37.63 -7.44
CA PRO A 21 1.10 -37.51 -6.04
C PRO A 21 2.60 -37.24 -5.92
N PHE A 22 2.99 -36.21 -5.17
CA PHE A 22 4.38 -36.08 -4.73
C PHE A 22 4.45 -35.85 -3.23
N ARG A 23 4.73 -36.94 -2.52
CA ARG A 23 5.36 -36.93 -1.19
C ARG A 23 6.62 -36.08 -1.28
N HIS A 24 6.70 -35.02 -0.49
CA HIS A 24 7.99 -34.56 0.02
C HIS A 24 7.98 -34.71 1.53
N SER A 25 8.94 -35.53 1.96
CA SER A 25 9.32 -35.79 3.33
C SER A 25 9.54 -34.48 4.06
N ILE A 26 8.83 -34.26 5.18
CA ILE A 26 9.26 -33.25 6.16
C ILE A 26 10.56 -33.78 6.76
N GLN A 27 11.70 -33.20 6.37
CA GLN A 27 12.93 -33.38 7.13
C GLN A 27 12.92 -32.38 8.29
N PRO A 28 13.24 -32.80 9.53
CA PRO A 28 13.46 -31.85 10.61
C PRO A 28 14.77 -31.13 10.34
N VAL A 29 14.73 -29.80 10.24
CA VAL A 29 15.93 -28.96 10.16
C VAL A 29 16.66 -29.08 11.50
N SER A 30 17.92 -29.52 11.46
CA SER A 30 18.75 -29.74 12.64
C SER A 30 19.06 -28.41 13.34
N ALA A 31 19.05 -28.41 14.67
CA ALA A 31 19.24 -27.22 15.52
C ALA A 31 20.67 -26.64 15.53
N GLU A 32 21.44 -26.86 14.46
CA GLU A 32 22.88 -26.63 14.38
C GLU A 32 23.27 -25.58 13.31
N ASP A 33 22.32 -25.14 12.47
CA ASP A 33 22.47 -23.93 11.63
C ASP A 33 22.12 -22.64 12.39
N ALA A 34 21.83 -22.76 13.68
CA ALA A 34 21.84 -21.64 14.59
C ALA A 34 23.30 -21.20 14.80
N VAL A 35 23.57 -19.99 14.31
CA VAL A 35 24.72 -19.14 14.66
C VAL A 35 26.02 -19.39 13.86
N PHE A 36 26.19 -18.66 12.74
CA PHE A 36 27.28 -17.68 12.58
C PHE A 36 27.20 -16.97 11.21
N PHE A 37 26.55 -15.81 11.19
CA PHE A 37 26.95 -14.72 10.29
C PHE A 37 27.29 -13.52 11.17
N HIS A 38 28.52 -13.49 11.68
CA HIS A 38 29.12 -12.28 12.23
C HIS A 38 30.19 -11.82 11.24
N SER A 39 29.95 -10.69 10.57
CA SER A 39 30.92 -9.58 10.44
C SER A 39 30.35 -8.43 9.59
N SER A 40 29.98 -7.36 10.28
CA SER A 40 30.23 -5.95 9.98
C SER A 40 30.06 -5.45 8.53
N ASN A 41 28.93 -4.81 8.21
CA ASN A 41 28.77 -3.35 8.18
C ASN A 41 27.44 -3.01 7.48
N GLY A 42 26.49 -2.52 8.25
CA GLY A 42 25.20 -2.05 7.75
C GLY A 42 24.45 -1.56 8.96
N TYR A 43 24.69 -0.30 9.31
CA TYR A 43 23.91 0.42 10.30
C TYR A 43 22.42 0.14 10.10
N ALA A 44 21.64 0.24 11.16
CA ALA A 44 20.19 0.41 11.09
C ALA A 44 19.84 1.60 10.17
N MET A 45 19.91 1.41 8.86
CA MET A 45 19.28 2.27 7.90
C MET A 45 17.81 1.93 8.05
N SER A 46 17.15 2.71 8.92
CA SER A 46 15.70 2.77 8.95
C SER A 46 15.23 2.81 7.52
N ASP A 47 14.42 1.84 7.11
CA ASP A 47 13.85 1.80 5.77
C ASP A 47 13.23 3.18 5.49
N PRO A 48 13.72 3.93 4.48
CA PRO A 48 13.30 5.30 4.26
C PRO A 48 11.81 5.40 3.90
N PHE A 49 11.25 4.34 3.30
CA PHE A 49 9.82 4.25 2.99
C PHE A 49 9.00 4.13 4.28
N ILE A 50 9.37 3.18 5.15
CA ILE A 50 8.69 2.99 6.45
C ILE A 50 8.88 4.21 7.36
N ALA A 51 10.08 4.77 7.41
CA ALA A 51 10.39 5.95 8.22
C ALA A 51 9.53 7.16 7.81
N ARG A 52 9.35 7.37 6.50
CA ARG A 52 8.48 8.42 5.99
C ARG A 52 7.02 8.14 6.34
N GLY A 53 6.53 6.93 6.12
CA GLY A 53 5.15 6.58 6.45
C GLY A 53 4.81 6.74 7.93
N GLU A 54 5.69 6.27 8.83
CA GLU A 54 5.50 6.46 10.27
C GLU A 54 5.55 7.94 10.67
N THR A 55 6.42 8.73 10.04
CA THR A 55 6.48 10.18 10.25
C THR A 55 5.15 10.85 9.88
N LEU A 56 4.58 10.52 8.72
CA LEU A 56 3.30 11.07 8.29
C LEU A 56 2.14 10.60 9.17
N ARG A 57 2.11 9.32 9.54
CA ARG A 57 1.12 8.75 10.46
C ARG A 57 1.11 9.50 11.80
N GLN A 58 2.28 9.71 12.40
CA GLN A 58 2.41 10.45 13.66
C GLN A 58 1.97 11.91 13.52
N ARG A 59 2.25 12.57 12.39
CA ARG A 59 1.77 13.95 12.16
C ARG A 59 0.27 14.03 12.05
N LEU A 60 -0.36 13.09 11.34
CA LEU A 60 -1.82 13.04 11.22
C LEU A 60 -2.47 12.80 12.59
N LEU A 61 -1.97 11.84 13.37
CA LEU A 61 -2.46 11.57 14.73
C LEU A 61 -2.27 12.79 15.65
N ASN A 62 -1.12 13.45 15.60
CA ASN A 62 -0.89 14.66 16.40
C ASN A 62 -1.82 15.81 16.00
N ARG A 63 -2.15 15.93 14.71
CA ARG A 63 -3.10 16.92 14.22
C ARG A 63 -4.53 16.59 14.64
N GLU A 64 -4.92 15.32 14.59
CA GLU A 64 -6.22 14.84 15.06
C GLU A 64 -6.50 15.18 16.52
N LEU A 65 -5.49 15.10 17.39
CA LEU A 65 -5.63 15.48 18.80
C LEU A 65 -6.02 16.95 19.02
N ASN A 66 -5.78 17.83 18.06
CA ASN A 66 -6.03 19.27 18.16
C ASN A 66 -6.92 19.80 17.02
N ALA A 67 -7.56 18.89 16.26
CA ALA A 67 -8.33 19.22 15.07
C ALA A 67 -9.61 19.96 15.42
N ASP A 68 -10.00 20.89 14.55
CA ASP A 68 -11.36 21.42 14.53
C ASP A 68 -12.31 20.48 13.78
N ASP A 69 -13.62 20.73 13.89
CA ASP A 69 -14.66 19.90 13.26
C ASP A 69 -14.49 19.80 11.72
N HIS A 70 -13.86 20.79 11.09
CA HIS A 70 -13.67 20.83 9.64
C HIS A 70 -12.51 19.93 9.18
N GLU A 71 -11.56 19.63 10.06
CA GLU A 71 -10.43 18.76 9.78
C GLU A 71 -10.70 17.28 10.08
N LEU A 72 -11.73 16.96 10.87
CA LEU A 72 -12.02 15.59 11.29
C LEU A 72 -12.30 14.65 10.10
N PHE A 73 -13.04 15.12 9.09
CA PHE A 73 -13.33 14.30 7.91
C PHE A 73 -12.05 14.01 7.08
N PRO A 74 -11.27 15.02 6.66
CA PRO A 74 -9.99 14.77 5.99
C PRO A 74 -9.02 13.88 6.78
N LEU A 75 -8.93 14.07 8.11
CA LEU A 75 -8.08 13.26 8.97
C LEU A 75 -8.54 11.81 9.04
N GLY A 76 -9.83 11.59 9.29
CA GLY A 76 -10.44 10.25 9.31
C GLY A 76 -10.34 9.54 7.96
N TYR A 77 -10.25 10.29 6.86
CA TYR A 77 -10.00 9.73 5.54
C TYR A 77 -8.52 9.39 5.30
N LEU A 78 -7.58 10.25 5.69
CA LEU A 78 -6.15 10.09 5.38
C LEU A 78 -5.42 9.08 6.27
N ILE A 79 -5.72 9.04 7.58
CA ILE A 79 -5.01 8.15 8.54
C ILE A 79 -5.07 6.68 8.08
N PRO A 80 -6.24 6.11 7.71
CA PRO A 80 -6.32 4.73 7.26
C PRO A 80 -5.53 4.45 5.96
N GLN A 81 -5.37 5.45 5.08
CA GLN A 81 -4.65 5.27 3.81
C GLN A 81 -3.14 5.12 4.05
N VAL A 82 -2.59 5.94 4.96
CA VAL A 82 -1.19 5.82 5.37
C VAL A 82 -0.94 4.47 6.04
N GLU A 83 -1.84 4.03 6.93
CA GLU A 83 -1.75 2.71 7.56
C GLU A 83 -1.84 1.57 6.55
N LEU A 84 -2.69 1.70 5.53
CA LEU A 84 -2.81 0.69 4.48
C LEU A 84 -1.53 0.55 3.65
N VAL A 85 -0.89 1.66 3.30
CA VAL A 85 0.39 1.65 2.57
C VAL A 85 1.49 1.06 3.44
N LEU A 86 1.56 1.40 4.73
CA LEU A 86 2.52 0.82 5.67
C LEU A 86 2.36 -0.70 5.82
N ASP A 87 1.12 -1.20 5.85
CA ASP A 87 0.82 -2.62 6.02
C ASP A 87 1.01 -3.44 4.73
N ARG A 88 0.68 -2.86 3.56
CA ARG A 88 0.45 -3.64 2.33
C ARG A 88 1.26 -3.21 1.12
N ALA A 89 2.00 -2.11 1.15
CA ALA A 89 2.78 -1.70 -0.01
C ALA A 89 3.90 -2.70 -0.30
N GLU A 90 3.94 -3.17 -1.55
CA GLU A 90 5.05 -3.95 -2.07
C GLU A 90 6.04 -3.01 -2.76
N TYR A 91 7.29 -3.01 -2.30
CA TYR A 91 8.38 -2.21 -2.86
C TYR A 91 9.72 -2.92 -2.72
N ASP A 92 10.72 -2.46 -3.47
CA ASP A 92 12.10 -2.94 -3.36
C ASP A 92 12.92 -2.00 -2.47
N PRO A 93 13.36 -2.43 -1.26
CA PRO A 93 14.15 -1.61 -0.36
C PRO A 93 15.47 -1.11 -0.94
N ALA A 94 16.01 -1.76 -1.98
CA ALA A 94 17.27 -1.37 -2.61
C ALA A 94 17.13 -0.14 -3.53
N THR A 95 15.92 0.19 -3.98
CA THR A 95 15.66 1.23 -4.98
C THR A 95 14.69 2.32 -4.50
N ILE A 96 14.11 2.15 -3.31
CA ILE A 96 13.08 3.05 -2.78
C ILE A 96 13.68 4.32 -2.16
N THR A 97 13.00 5.45 -2.37
CA THR A 97 13.30 6.72 -1.70
C THR A 97 12.20 7.08 -0.72
N ALA A 98 12.44 8.06 0.17
CA ALA A 98 11.42 8.52 1.11
C ALA A 98 10.19 9.11 0.38
N GLU A 99 10.41 9.83 -0.71
CA GLU A 99 9.36 10.46 -1.53
C GLU A 99 8.46 9.44 -2.23
N ALA A 100 8.93 8.20 -2.38
CA ALA A 100 8.12 7.15 -2.98
C ALA A 100 6.92 6.80 -2.10
N PHE A 101 7.03 6.93 -0.77
CA PHE A 101 5.89 6.71 0.14
C PHE A 101 4.76 7.69 -0.15
N ASP A 102 5.08 8.99 -0.22
CA ASP A 102 4.10 10.04 -0.48
C ASP A 102 3.38 9.80 -1.82
N ALA A 103 4.13 9.41 -2.85
CA ALA A 103 3.57 9.10 -4.17
C ALA A 103 2.66 7.86 -4.15
N THR A 104 3.08 6.77 -3.50
CA THR A 104 2.27 5.56 -3.36
C THR A 104 0.98 5.83 -2.60
N CYS A 105 1.05 6.60 -1.51
CA CYS A 105 -0.13 6.96 -0.73
C CYS A 105 -1.08 7.88 -1.52
N TRP A 106 -0.55 8.83 -2.28
CA TRP A 106 -1.38 9.71 -3.10
C TRP A 106 -2.10 8.96 -4.21
N GLN A 107 -1.44 8.01 -4.88
CA GLN A 107 -2.07 7.16 -5.89
C GLN A 107 -3.24 6.36 -5.31
N LEU A 108 -3.06 5.79 -4.12
CA LEU A 108 -4.13 5.07 -3.42
C LEU A 108 -5.29 6.01 -3.10
N ILE A 109 -5.01 7.20 -2.57
CA ILE A 109 -6.02 8.22 -2.29
C ILE A 109 -6.80 8.55 -3.56
N GLU A 110 -6.14 8.92 -4.66
CA GLU A 110 -6.79 9.27 -5.93
C GLU A 110 -7.72 8.16 -6.44
N CYS A 111 -7.32 6.90 -6.32
CA CYS A 111 -8.19 5.76 -6.64
C CYS A 111 -9.44 5.74 -5.77
N SER A 112 -9.29 5.85 -4.45
CA SER A 112 -10.44 5.87 -3.52
C SER A 112 -11.35 7.08 -3.76
N ILE A 113 -10.80 8.27 -4.05
CA ILE A 113 -11.58 9.47 -4.38
C ILE A 113 -12.49 9.21 -5.59
N GLY A 114 -11.96 8.56 -6.62
CA GLY A 114 -12.71 8.25 -7.84
C GLY A 114 -13.88 7.27 -7.63
N GLU A 115 -13.80 6.44 -6.58
CA GLU A 115 -14.81 5.44 -6.24
C GLU A 115 -15.89 5.98 -5.28
N ASP A 116 -15.51 6.85 -4.34
CA ASP A 116 -16.35 7.26 -3.21
C ASP A 116 -17.37 8.38 -3.49
N ALA A 117 -17.47 8.84 -4.75
CA ALA A 117 -18.39 9.91 -5.17
C ALA A 117 -18.33 11.17 -4.27
N MET A 118 -17.11 11.55 -3.84
CA MET A 118 -16.91 12.67 -2.92
C MET A 118 -17.24 14.03 -3.53
N SER A 119 -17.61 14.97 -2.66
CA SER A 119 -17.82 16.36 -3.07
C SER A 119 -16.48 17.03 -3.41
N VAL A 120 -16.53 18.08 -4.24
CA VAL A 120 -15.35 18.87 -4.58
C VAL A 120 -14.73 19.52 -3.34
N ASP A 121 -15.54 19.93 -2.38
CA ASP A 121 -15.07 20.57 -1.15
C ASP A 121 -14.31 19.57 -0.27
N ASP A 122 -14.80 18.33 -0.16
CA ASP A 122 -14.13 17.25 0.57
C ASP A 122 -12.80 16.86 -0.08
N ILE A 123 -12.78 16.74 -1.40
CA ILE A 123 -11.56 16.47 -2.18
C ILE A 123 -10.52 17.57 -1.96
N ASN A 124 -10.95 18.84 -2.01
CA ASN A 124 -10.07 19.97 -1.77
C ASN A 124 -9.52 19.96 -0.35
N ALA A 125 -10.35 19.64 0.65
CA ALA A 125 -9.94 19.56 2.05
C ALA A 125 -8.91 18.44 2.29
N ILE A 126 -9.16 17.24 1.74
CA ILE A 126 -8.22 16.10 1.78
C ILE A 126 -6.90 16.48 1.11
N THR A 127 -6.95 17.06 -0.09
CA THR A 127 -5.76 17.45 -0.86
C THR A 127 -4.93 18.51 -0.13
N ALA A 128 -5.60 19.53 0.43
CA ALA A 128 -4.95 20.59 1.17
C ALA A 128 -4.28 20.06 2.43
N LEU A 129 -4.97 19.21 3.19
CA LEU A 129 -4.43 18.59 4.39
C LEU A 129 -3.22 17.69 4.07
N TRP A 130 -3.34 16.82 3.07
CA TRP A 130 -2.24 15.95 2.63
C TRP A 130 -1.00 16.76 2.25
N THR A 131 -1.18 17.79 1.43
CA THR A 131 -0.07 18.68 1.01
C THR A 131 0.59 19.34 2.21
N SER A 132 -0.20 19.82 3.18
CA SER A 132 0.34 20.41 4.42
C SER A 132 1.16 19.40 5.24
N ILE A 133 0.66 18.19 5.42
CA ILE A 133 1.31 17.14 6.24
C ILE A 133 2.61 16.66 5.60
N CYS A 134 2.65 16.57 4.26
CA CYS A 134 3.85 16.18 3.52
C CYS A 134 4.92 17.29 3.51
N ALA A 135 4.50 18.56 3.39
CA ALA A 135 5.39 19.71 3.36
C ALA A 135 6.03 20.02 4.71
N ASP A 136 5.38 19.65 5.82
CA ASP A 136 5.98 19.79 7.14
C ASP A 136 7.30 19.01 7.17
N ASN A 137 8.41 19.68 7.44
CA ASN A 137 9.67 19.05 7.76
C ASN A 137 9.90 19.42 9.21
N ALA A 138 9.37 18.61 10.12
CA ALA A 138 9.55 18.81 11.55
C ALA A 138 11.03 19.15 11.82
N ALA A 139 11.26 20.38 12.30
CA ALA A 139 12.57 20.96 12.57
C ALA A 139 13.26 20.32 13.78
#